data_AF-A0AAX6NCX3-F1
#
_entry.id   AF-A0AAX6NCX3-F1
#
_cell.length_a   1.000
_cell.length_b   1.000
_cell.length_c   1.000
_cell.angle_alpha   90.00
_cell.angle_beta   90.00
_cell.angle_gamma   90.00
#
_symmetry.space_group_name_H-M   'P 1'
#
loop_
_entity.id
_entity.type
_entity.pdbx_description
1 polymer ?
#
loop_
_entity_poly.entity_id
_entity_poly.type
_entity_poly.pdbx_seq_one_letter_code
_entity_poly.pdbx_strand_id
1 'polypeptide(L)'
;MDITKLFEGFSERYKNIMLFQPIFQLSNSKHPKYKEIDMMEVGIAVLLFMLNKMLVGEGKISPEHINSFLRTLLRERYNMQLSTEEVDDLRVYLIDDKLRNGGQKFFYQYKDLATGDMKVYSFELLTYDDFEVKNLKEKNLYLKLSQQGIEMLFKTKEMFVEM
;
A
#
# COMPACT_ATOMS: atom_id res chain seq x y z
N MET A 1 17.89 28.36 -21.72
CA MET A 1 16.94 27.76 -20.76
C MET A 1 17.77 27.20 -19.62
N ASP A 2 17.52 27.64 -18.39
CA ASP A 2 18.20 27.07 -17.22
C ASP A 2 17.55 25.73 -16.87
N ILE A 3 18.28 24.64 -17.14
CA ILE A 3 17.77 23.27 -16.97
C ILE A 3 17.64 22.90 -15.49
N THR A 4 18.49 23.44 -14.62
CA THR A 4 18.43 23.22 -13.17
C THR A 4 17.14 23.81 -12.61
N LYS A 5 16.80 25.04 -13.03
CA LYS A 5 15.55 25.69 -12.62
C LYS A 5 14.31 24.97 -13.16
N LEU A 6 14.38 24.40 -14.37
CA LEU A 6 13.27 23.61 -14.94
C LEU A 6 12.96 22.36 -14.10
N PHE A 7 13.99 21.72 -13.53
CA PHE A 7 13.85 20.48 -12.76
C PHE A 7 13.84 20.69 -11.25
N GLU A 8 13.66 21.93 -10.77
CA GLU A 8 13.51 22.19 -9.35
C GLU A 8 12.38 21.32 -8.73
N GLY A 9 12.70 20.65 -7.62
CA GLY A 9 11.78 19.71 -6.96
C GLY A 9 11.64 18.33 -7.63
N PHE A 10 12.43 18.01 -8.66
CA PHE A 10 12.32 16.73 -9.38
C PHE A 10 12.39 15.50 -8.47
N SER A 11 13.34 15.47 -7.51
CA SER A 11 13.44 14.39 -6.53
C SER A 11 12.15 14.15 -5.75
N GLU A 12 11.46 15.21 -5.32
CA GLU A 12 10.22 15.09 -4.56
C GLU A 12 9.09 14.54 -5.43
N ARG A 13 8.98 15.01 -6.68
CA ARG A 13 8.02 14.50 -7.67
C ARG A 13 8.26 13.02 -7.93
N TYR A 14 9.52 12.64 -8.14
CA TYR A 14 9.90 11.24 -8.36
C TYR A 14 9.47 10.36 -7.18
N LYS A 15 9.79 10.76 -5.94
CA LYS A 15 9.37 10.03 -4.73
C LYS A 15 7.85 9.87 -4.66
N ASN A 16 7.10 10.96 -4.86
CA ASN A 16 5.64 10.94 -4.82
C ASN A 16 5.03 10.00 -5.87
N ILE A 17 5.60 9.95 -7.08
CA ILE A 17 5.16 9.01 -8.13
C ILE A 17 5.50 7.57 -7.75
N MET A 18 6.70 7.33 -7.21
CA MET A 18 7.15 5.98 -6.86
C MET A 18 6.33 5.33 -5.75
N LEU A 19 5.71 6.12 -4.85
CA LEU A 19 4.77 5.58 -3.86
C LEU A 19 3.61 4.81 -4.49
N PHE A 20 3.17 5.18 -5.70
CA PHE A 20 2.10 4.50 -6.42
C PHE A 20 2.55 3.25 -7.17
N GLN A 21 3.86 2.99 -7.26
CA GLN A 21 4.37 1.86 -8.03
C GLN A 21 3.82 0.49 -7.58
N PRO A 22 3.64 0.19 -6.28
CA PRO A 22 3.03 -1.07 -5.84
C PRO A 22 1.57 -1.19 -6.30
N ILE A 23 0.86 -0.06 -6.40
CA ILE A 23 -0.52 0.01 -6.90
C ILE A 23 -0.57 -0.24 -8.42
N PHE A 24 0.37 0.33 -9.18
CA PHE A 24 0.51 0.03 -10.61
C PHE A 24 0.97 -1.41 -10.90
N GLN A 25 1.71 -2.04 -9.98
CA GLN A 25 2.06 -3.45 -10.11
C GLN A 25 0.83 -4.34 -9.94
N LEU A 26 -0.12 -3.95 -9.09
CA LEU A 26 -1.40 -4.66 -8.93
C LEU A 26 -2.23 -4.62 -10.21
N SER A 27 -2.34 -3.48 -10.90
CA SER A 27 -3.12 -3.39 -12.16
C SER A 27 -2.56 -4.27 -13.28
N ASN A 28 -1.25 -4.46 -13.32
CA ASN A 28 -0.59 -5.30 -14.31
C ASN A 28 -0.65 -6.80 -13.98
N SER A 29 -1.12 -7.14 -12.78
CA SER A 29 -1.13 -8.50 -12.31
C SER A 29 -2.44 -9.22 -12.67
N LYS A 30 -2.40 -9.97 -13.77
CA LYS A 30 -3.52 -10.85 -14.14
C LYS A 30 -3.50 -12.09 -13.26
N HIS A 31 -4.12 -12.02 -12.08
CA HIS A 31 -4.27 -13.21 -11.25
C HIS A 31 -5.15 -14.23 -12.00
N PRO A 32 -4.66 -15.45 -12.31
CA PRO A 32 -5.37 -16.39 -13.20
C PRO A 32 -6.79 -16.73 -12.73
N LYS A 33 -7.00 -16.71 -11.41
CA LYS A 33 -8.25 -17.05 -10.72
C LYS A 33 -9.24 -15.87 -10.61
N TYR A 34 -8.77 -14.63 -10.70
CA TYR A 34 -9.54 -13.44 -10.34
C TYR A 34 -9.58 -12.43 -11.49
N LYS A 35 -9.80 -12.91 -12.72
CA LYS A 35 -9.74 -12.09 -13.93
C LYS A 35 -10.80 -10.97 -13.99
N GLU A 36 -11.89 -11.14 -13.24
CA GLU A 36 -13.01 -10.19 -13.16
C GLU A 36 -12.81 -9.15 -12.06
N ILE A 37 -11.74 -9.26 -11.27
CA ILE A 37 -11.42 -8.34 -10.17
C ILE A 37 -10.25 -7.47 -10.60
N ASP A 38 -10.44 -6.15 -10.55
CA ASP A 38 -9.32 -5.23 -10.68
C ASP A 38 -8.55 -5.18 -9.34
N MET A 39 -7.34 -5.75 -9.36
CA MET A 39 -6.50 -5.84 -8.17
C MET A 39 -6.01 -4.47 -7.69
N MET A 40 -5.93 -3.48 -8.58
CA MET A 40 -5.63 -2.10 -8.18
C MET A 40 -6.75 -1.54 -7.32
N GLU A 41 -8.01 -1.71 -7.76
CA GLU A 41 -9.19 -1.21 -7.04
C GLU A 41 -9.31 -1.88 -5.66
N VAL A 42 -9.14 -3.21 -5.61
CA VAL A 42 -9.17 -3.95 -4.34
C VAL A 42 -7.99 -3.55 -3.43
N GLY A 43 -6.79 -3.38 -3.99
CA GLY A 43 -5.63 -2.91 -3.23
C GLY A 43 -5.86 -1.54 -2.59
N ILE A 44 -6.38 -0.59 -3.36
CA ILE A 44 -6.75 0.75 -2.86
C ILE A 44 -7.84 0.64 -1.77
N ALA A 45 -8.86 -0.19 -1.99
CA ALA A 45 -9.94 -0.40 -1.02
C ALA A 45 -9.41 -0.94 0.33
N VAL A 46 -8.46 -1.87 0.30
CA VAL A 46 -7.81 -2.39 1.51
C VAL A 46 -7.02 -1.30 2.23
N LEU A 47 -6.23 -0.51 1.50
CA LEU A 47 -5.47 0.60 2.10
C LEU A 47 -6.40 1.65 2.74
N LEU A 48 -7.54 1.96 2.10
CA LEU A 48 -8.55 2.86 2.65
C LEU A 48 -9.23 2.30 3.91
N PHE A 49 -9.53 1.00 3.92
CA PHE A 49 -10.04 0.32 5.11
C PHE A 49 -9.05 0.44 6.28
N MET A 50 -7.76 0.20 6.02
CA MET A 50 -6.72 0.31 7.04
C MET A 50 -6.59 1.74 7.56
N LEU A 51 -6.62 2.73 6.67
CA LEU A 51 -6.60 4.15 7.06
C LEU A 51 -7.79 4.49 7.95
N ASN A 52 -8.99 4.06 7.58
CA ASN A 52 -10.20 4.32 8.36
C ASN A 52 -10.12 3.70 9.77
N LYS A 53 -9.70 2.44 9.87
CA LYS A 53 -9.43 1.76 11.15
C LYS A 53 -8.45 2.53 12.03
N MET A 54 -7.36 3.04 11.44
CA MET A 54 -6.35 3.84 12.16
C MET A 54 -6.91 5.18 12.63
N LEU A 55 -7.73 5.85 11.82
CA LEU A 55 -8.31 7.16 12.16
C LEU A 55 -9.41 7.09 13.23
N VAL A 56 -10.25 6.05 13.21
CA VAL A 56 -11.32 5.84 14.21
C VAL A 56 -10.74 5.34 15.55
N GLY A 57 -9.45 4.98 15.58
CA GLY A 57 -8.78 4.48 16.78
C GLY A 57 -9.20 3.06 17.15
N GLU A 58 -9.71 2.27 16.19
CA GLU A 58 -10.21 0.90 16.39
C GLU A 58 -9.09 -0.15 16.59
N GLY A 59 -7.94 0.27 17.12
CA GLY A 59 -6.85 -0.61 17.52
C GLY A 59 -6.10 -1.25 16.35
N LYS A 60 -5.44 -2.37 16.66
CA LYS A 60 -4.47 -3.04 15.81
C LYS A 60 -5.15 -3.83 14.68
N ILE A 61 -4.62 -3.77 13.45
CA ILE A 61 -5.22 -4.44 12.29
C ILE A 61 -4.61 -5.84 12.14
N SER A 62 -5.34 -6.89 12.51
CA SER A 62 -4.92 -8.27 12.27
C SER A 62 -5.21 -8.74 10.84
N PRO A 63 -4.59 -9.83 10.37
CA PRO A 63 -4.92 -10.45 9.09
C PRO A 63 -6.41 -10.82 8.96
N GLU A 64 -7.07 -11.22 10.04
CA GLU A 64 -8.50 -11.59 10.06
C GLU A 64 -9.41 -10.38 9.80
N HIS A 65 -9.03 -9.18 10.28
CA HIS A 65 -9.76 -7.96 9.95
C HIS A 65 -9.76 -7.70 8.45
N ILE A 66 -8.61 -7.89 7.78
CA ILE A 66 -8.47 -7.72 6.34
C ILE A 66 -9.25 -8.81 5.59
N ASN A 67 -9.17 -10.08 6.03
CA ASN A 67 -9.94 -11.18 5.44
C ASN A 67 -11.46 -10.93 5.52
N SER A 68 -11.94 -10.44 6.66
CA SER A 68 -13.37 -10.10 6.85
C SER A 68 -13.81 -8.96 5.92
N PHE A 69 -12.97 -7.93 5.80
CA PHE A 69 -13.20 -6.81 4.88
C PHE A 69 -13.25 -7.29 3.42
N LEU A 70 -12.27 -8.08 2.97
CA LEU A 70 -12.20 -8.60 1.61
C LEU A 70 -13.44 -9.45 1.26
N ARG A 71 -13.89 -10.32 2.16
CA ARG A 71 -15.14 -11.09 1.94
C ARG A 71 -16.33 -10.19 1.71
N THR A 72 -16.46 -9.17 2.55
CA THR A 72 -17.58 -8.23 2.47
C THR A 72 -17.53 -7.45 1.16
N LEU A 73 -16.35 -6.92 0.81
CA LEU A 73 -16.12 -6.19 -0.44
C LEU A 73 -16.46 -7.05 -1.67
N LEU A 74 -15.92 -8.25 -1.75
CA LEU A 74 -16.12 -9.14 -2.90
C LEU A 74 -17.57 -9.59 -3.05
N ARG A 75 -18.24 -9.91 -1.94
CA ARG A 75 -19.66 -10.26 -1.96
C ARG A 75 -20.52 -9.09 -2.43
N GLU A 76 -20.28 -7.89 -1.91
CA GLU A 76 -21.17 -6.74 -2.11
C GLU A 76 -20.89 -5.92 -3.37
N ARG A 77 -19.68 -6.02 -3.95
CA ARG A 77 -19.30 -5.26 -5.15
C ARG A 77 -19.07 -6.13 -6.38
N TYR A 78 -18.72 -7.39 -6.17
CA TYR A 78 -18.41 -8.33 -7.26
C TYR A 78 -19.36 -9.53 -7.31
N ASN A 79 -20.31 -9.65 -6.37
CA ASN A 79 -21.19 -10.81 -6.22
C ASN A 79 -20.41 -12.14 -6.14
N MET A 80 -19.19 -12.08 -5.59
CA MET A 80 -18.29 -13.24 -5.46
C MET A 80 -18.27 -13.72 -4.02
N GLN A 81 -18.44 -15.02 -3.83
CA GLN A 81 -18.28 -15.68 -2.53
C GLN A 81 -17.04 -16.57 -2.58
N LEU A 82 -16.01 -16.14 -1.89
CA LEU A 82 -14.76 -16.89 -1.74
C LEU A 82 -14.76 -17.70 -0.45
N SER A 83 -14.17 -18.89 -0.50
CA SER A 83 -13.88 -19.72 0.67
C SER A 83 -12.91 -19.01 1.63
N THR A 84 -12.74 -19.57 2.83
CA THR A 84 -11.75 -19.02 3.79
C THR A 84 -10.33 -19.04 3.26
N GLU A 85 -9.95 -20.13 2.64
CA GLU A 85 -8.62 -20.31 2.05
C GLU A 85 -8.41 -19.33 0.90
N GLU A 86 -9.41 -19.14 0.05
CA GLU A 86 -9.31 -18.26 -1.11
C GLU A 86 -9.17 -16.77 -0.75
N VAL A 87 -9.85 -16.35 0.32
CA VAL A 87 -9.73 -14.99 0.88
C VAL A 87 -8.35 -14.81 1.50
N ASP A 88 -7.88 -15.81 2.23
CA ASP A 88 -6.58 -15.81 2.87
C ASP A 88 -5.45 -15.69 1.84
N ASP A 89 -5.52 -16.48 0.77
CA ASP A 89 -4.61 -16.44 -0.38
C ASP A 89 -4.62 -15.06 -1.05
N LEU A 90 -5.81 -14.49 -1.28
CA LEU A 90 -5.95 -13.16 -1.86
C LEU A 90 -5.33 -12.10 -0.96
N ARG A 91 -5.50 -12.20 0.36
CA ARG A 91 -4.87 -11.29 1.32
C ARG A 91 -3.35 -11.42 1.29
N VAL A 92 -2.79 -12.64 1.32
CA VAL A 92 -1.32 -12.83 1.22
C VAL A 92 -0.79 -12.19 -0.06
N TYR A 93 -1.48 -12.43 -1.17
CA TYR A 93 -1.12 -11.87 -2.46
C TYR A 93 -1.13 -10.33 -2.46
N LEU A 94 -2.24 -9.71 -2.05
CA LEU A 94 -2.37 -8.26 -2.05
C LEU A 94 -1.42 -7.60 -1.05
N ILE A 95 -1.38 -8.11 0.17
CA ILE A 95 -0.70 -7.46 1.29
C ILE A 95 0.77 -7.84 1.34
N ASP A 96 1.07 -9.12 1.53
CA ASP A 96 2.43 -9.55 1.84
C ASP A 96 3.32 -9.56 0.60
N ASP A 97 2.83 -10.04 -0.55
CA ASP A 97 3.59 -10.02 -1.81
C ASP A 97 3.62 -8.59 -2.40
N LYS A 98 2.46 -8.00 -2.69
CA LYS A 98 2.40 -6.76 -3.50
C LYS A 98 2.60 -5.48 -2.71
N LEU A 99 1.80 -5.21 -1.68
CA LEU A 99 1.84 -3.92 -0.96
C LEU A 99 2.98 -3.82 0.06
N ARG A 100 3.54 -4.96 0.49
CA ARG A 100 4.67 -5.05 1.42
C ARG A 100 5.97 -5.51 0.79
N ASN A 101 5.97 -5.88 -0.50
CA ASN A 101 7.16 -6.37 -1.19
C ASN A 101 7.86 -7.52 -0.44
N GLY A 102 7.09 -8.54 -0.04
CA GLY A 102 7.58 -9.65 0.77
C GLY A 102 8.09 -9.23 2.17
N GLY A 103 7.61 -8.10 2.69
CA GLY A 103 8.07 -7.52 3.96
C GLY A 103 9.36 -6.69 3.85
N GLN A 104 9.85 -6.42 2.64
CA GLN A 104 11.04 -5.58 2.42
C GLN A 104 10.66 -4.17 1.99
N LYS A 105 11.57 -3.21 2.18
CA LYS A 105 11.40 -1.87 1.60
C LYS A 105 11.38 -1.96 0.08
N PHE A 106 10.51 -1.19 -0.55
CA PHE A 106 10.65 -0.86 -1.96
C PHE A 106 11.93 -0.04 -2.14
N PHE A 107 12.65 -0.28 -3.23
CA PHE A 107 13.95 0.34 -3.47
C PHE A 107 14.09 0.73 -4.94
N TYR A 108 14.39 2.01 -5.19
CA TYR A 108 14.56 2.56 -6.53
C TYR A 108 15.78 3.47 -6.59
N GLN A 109 16.61 3.28 -7.62
CA GLN A 109 17.69 4.20 -7.97
C GLN A 109 17.26 5.08 -9.12
N TYR A 110 17.59 6.37 -9.08
CA TYR A 110 17.23 7.33 -10.12
C TYR A 110 18.25 8.45 -10.21
N LYS A 111 18.29 9.12 -11.36
CA LYS A 111 19.08 10.33 -11.55
C LYS A 111 18.24 11.55 -11.22
N ASP A 112 18.68 12.40 -10.28
CA ASP A 112 18.03 13.68 -10.05
C ASP A 112 18.37 14.63 -11.20
N LEU A 113 17.37 15.05 -11.97
CA LEU A 113 17.59 15.92 -13.12
C LEU A 113 17.94 17.36 -12.73
N ALA A 114 17.68 17.77 -11.49
CA ALA A 114 18.09 19.08 -10.98
C ALA A 114 19.60 19.16 -10.72
N THR A 115 20.17 18.10 -10.11
CA THR A 115 21.58 18.08 -9.67
C THR A 115 22.49 17.25 -10.56
N GLY A 116 21.93 16.30 -11.32
CA GLY A 116 22.67 15.32 -12.10
C GLY A 116 23.11 14.08 -11.30
N ASP A 117 22.88 14.05 -9.99
CA ASP A 117 23.37 12.98 -9.10
C ASP A 117 22.50 11.72 -9.17
N MET A 118 23.13 10.57 -8.94
CA MET A 118 22.40 9.34 -8.64
C MET A 118 21.89 9.36 -7.20
N LYS A 119 20.59 9.15 -7.03
CA LYS A 119 19.91 9.09 -5.74
C LYS A 119 19.21 7.75 -5.56
N VAL A 120 19.00 7.43 -4.29
CA VAL A 120 18.25 6.24 -3.86
C VAL A 120 16.99 6.71 -3.15
N TYR A 121 15.87 6.07 -3.46
CA TYR A 121 14.64 6.20 -2.70
C TYR A 121 14.18 4.82 -2.23
N SER A 122 13.89 4.71 -0.94
CA SER A 122 13.30 3.51 -0.36
C SER A 122 12.12 3.86 0.54
N PHE A 123 11.12 3.00 0.54
CA PHE A 123 9.88 3.21 1.27
C PHE A 123 9.16 1.91 1.60
N GLU A 124 8.15 2.00 2.45
CA GLU A 124 7.20 0.93 2.78
C GLU A 124 5.81 1.55 2.71
N LEU A 125 4.80 0.84 2.20
CA LEU A 125 3.40 1.30 2.31
C LEU A 125 2.75 0.80 3.60
N LEU A 126 3.09 -0.43 3.99
CA LEU A 126 2.56 -1.11 5.16
C LEU A 126 3.73 -1.61 6.03
N THR A 127 3.57 -1.51 7.34
CA THR A 127 4.54 -2.00 8.32
C THR A 127 3.80 -2.72 9.46
N TYR A 128 4.54 -3.34 10.36
CA TYR A 128 3.96 -3.91 11.57
C TYR A 128 3.75 -2.82 12.63
N ASP A 129 2.65 -2.94 13.38
CA ASP A 129 2.44 -2.11 14.56
C ASP A 129 3.34 -2.57 15.71
N ASP A 130 3.81 -1.63 16.54
CA ASP A 130 5.02 -1.79 17.36
C ASP A 130 5.07 -3.13 18.12
N PHE A 131 6.20 -3.82 17.94
CA PHE A 131 6.52 -5.12 18.53
C PHE A 131 6.78 -4.99 20.03
N GLU A 132 5.75 -5.02 20.86
CA GLU A 132 5.96 -5.40 22.25
C GLU A 132 6.38 -6.87 22.33
N VAL A 133 7.43 -7.15 23.11
CA VAL A 133 7.98 -8.51 23.38
C VAL A 133 6.88 -9.50 23.84
N LYS A 134 5.78 -9.01 24.43
CA LYS A 134 4.59 -9.81 24.78
C LYS A 134 3.92 -10.48 23.57
N ASN A 135 3.93 -9.85 22.39
CA ASN A 135 3.28 -10.36 21.18
C ASN A 135 4.03 -11.55 20.54
N LEU A 136 5.28 -11.83 20.98
CA LEU A 136 6.05 -13.01 20.56
C LEU A 136 5.36 -14.33 20.94
N LYS A 137 4.57 -14.34 22.03
CA LYS A 137 3.86 -15.54 22.48
C LYS A 137 2.61 -15.85 21.67
N GLU A 138 2.01 -14.85 21.02
CA GLU A 138 0.72 -15.00 20.34
C GLU A 138 0.81 -15.00 18.81
N LYS A 139 1.99 -14.77 18.21
CA LYS A 139 2.16 -14.65 16.74
C LYS A 139 1.21 -13.62 16.07
N ASN A 140 0.58 -12.74 16.84
CA ASN A 140 -0.34 -11.74 16.32
C ASN A 140 0.46 -10.55 15.76
N LEU A 141 0.86 -10.68 14.49
CA LEU A 141 1.52 -9.64 13.72
C LEU A 141 0.46 -8.67 13.19
N TYR A 142 0.30 -7.56 13.90
CA TYR A 142 -0.64 -6.52 13.50
C TYR A 142 -0.02 -5.57 12.48
N LEU A 143 -0.80 -5.15 11.49
CA LEU A 143 -0.37 -4.28 10.41
C LEU A 143 -0.82 -2.84 10.66
N LYS A 144 -0.07 -1.88 10.11
CA LYS A 144 -0.45 -0.47 9.99
C LYS A 144 0.03 0.11 8.67
N LEU A 145 -0.62 1.18 8.21
CA LEU A 145 -0.05 2.01 7.17
C LEU A 145 1.21 2.69 7.70
N SER A 146 2.26 2.72 6.88
CA SER A 146 3.39 3.59 7.17
C SER A 146 2.99 5.06 6.98
N GLN A 147 3.80 5.99 7.48
CA GLN A 147 3.62 7.41 7.18
C GLN A 147 3.54 7.66 5.66
N GLN A 148 4.37 6.99 4.87
CA GLN A 148 4.42 7.15 3.42
C GLN A 148 3.19 6.57 2.71
N GLY A 149 2.62 5.47 3.23
CA GLY A 149 1.36 4.92 2.77
C GLY A 149 0.17 5.86 3.05
N ILE A 150 0.16 6.51 4.21
CA ILE A 150 -0.84 7.53 4.56
C ILE A 150 -0.71 8.75 3.63
N GLU A 151 0.51 9.27 3.45
CA GLU A 151 0.79 10.40 2.55
C GLU A 151 0.38 10.10 1.10
N MET A 152 0.64 8.88 0.62
CA MET A 152 0.20 8.44 -0.70
C MET A 152 -1.32 8.50 -0.85
N LEU A 153 -2.07 7.99 0.14
CA LEU A 153 -3.54 8.01 0.11
C LEU A 153 -4.09 9.45 0.16
N PHE A 154 -3.47 10.35 0.94
CA PHE A 154 -3.91 11.75 0.97
C PHE A 154 -3.67 12.48 -0.36
N LYS A 155 -2.67 12.06 -1.15
CA LYS A 155 -2.44 12.59 -2.49
C LYS A 155 -3.53 12.18 -3.51
N THR A 156 -4.35 11.16 -3.25
CA THR A 156 -5.38 10.70 -4.22
C THR A 156 -6.76 11.31 -4.05
N LYS A 157 -7.08 11.86 -2.86
CA LYS A 157 -8.42 12.39 -2.55
C LYS A 157 -8.44 13.90 -2.27
N GLU A 158 -7.30 14.58 -2.42
CA GLU A 158 -7.09 15.98 -2.01
C GLU A 158 -7.26 16.21 -0.50
N MET A 159 -6.15 16.08 0.23
CA MET A 159 -5.89 16.88 1.44
C MET A 159 -4.76 17.90 1.21
N PHE A 160 -4.65 18.41 -0.02
CA PHE A 160 -3.98 19.69 -0.28
C PHE A 160 -5.05 20.79 -0.36
N VAL A 161 -5.77 20.99 0.73
CA VAL A 161 -6.35 22.32 0.98
C VAL A 161 -5.30 23.07 1.78
N GLU A 162 -4.38 23.72 1.04
CA GLU A 162 -3.48 24.82 1.44
C GLU A 162 -2.49 24.52 2.60
N MET A 163 -1.16 24.53 2.38
CA MET A 163 -0.29 25.72 2.42
C MET A 163 -0.55 26.64 3.61
#